data_AF-A0A7K1SJL4-F1
#
_entry.id   AF-A0A7K1SJL4-F1
#
_cell.length_a   1.000
_cell.length_b   1.000
_cell.length_c   1.000
_cell.angle_alpha   90.00
_cell.angle_beta   90.00
_cell.angle_gamma   90.00
#
_symmetry.space_group_name_H-M   'P 1'
#
loop_
_entity.id
_entity.type
_entity.pdbx_description
1 polymer ?
#
loop_
_entity_poly.entity_id
_entity_poly.type
_entity_poly.pdbx_seq_one_letter_code
_entity_poly.pdbx_strand_id
1 'polypeptide(L)'
;MVKDDIITFGQYAWQVLAIEDGRRALLITQDILELRWYHTNFEDITWANCALRHYLNEAIYTAFSQGEKARIMEITNRNDNNPWFNTPGGQDTTDHLFLLSLEEVCQYFGDSITNLRNKGGQTWAIDDDNNSKRQARYGGDFHWWRLRSPGYYGRTGASINKHGHVYVRGNGVFGSPRDGGGVRPALWLNLEAQILP
;
A
#
# COMPACT_ATOMS: atom_id res chain seq x y z
N MET A 1 -5.18 -12.40 17.45
CA MET A 1 -4.80 -11.84 16.14
C MET A 1 -4.01 -12.91 15.42
N VAL A 2 -4.46 -13.32 14.25
CA VAL A 2 -3.76 -14.18 13.29
C VAL A 2 -3.82 -13.55 11.90
N LYS A 3 -3.04 -14.06 10.95
CA LYS A 3 -3.10 -13.60 9.56
C LYS A 3 -4.52 -13.75 9.00
N ASP A 4 -4.94 -12.77 8.21
CA ASP A 4 -6.27 -12.63 7.59
C ASP A 4 -7.42 -12.30 8.55
N ASP A 5 -7.15 -12.13 9.86
CA ASP A 5 -8.13 -11.53 10.77
C ASP A 5 -8.50 -10.11 10.30
N ILE A 6 -9.77 -9.75 10.47
CA ILE A 6 -10.24 -8.37 10.41
C ILE A 6 -10.36 -7.82 11.82
N ILE A 7 -9.70 -6.70 12.11
CA ILE A 7 -9.74 -6.02 13.40
C ILE A 7 -10.18 -4.57 13.25
N THR A 8 -10.74 -4.00 14.31
CA THR A 8 -11.00 -2.56 14.39
C THR A 8 -9.86 -1.87 15.14
N PHE A 9 -9.33 -0.79 14.57
CA PHE A 9 -8.31 0.06 15.19
C PHE A 9 -8.46 1.49 14.68
N GLY A 10 -8.56 2.48 15.58
CA GLY A 10 -9.12 3.76 15.19
C GLY A 10 -10.57 3.62 14.74
N GLN A 11 -10.95 4.44 13.78
CA GLN A 11 -12.25 4.41 13.14
C GLN A 11 -12.34 3.45 11.93
N TYR A 12 -11.32 2.61 11.71
CA TYR A 12 -11.21 1.79 10.50
C TYR A 12 -11.16 0.29 10.79
N ALA A 13 -11.59 -0.51 9.81
CA ALA A 13 -11.39 -1.95 9.77
C ALA A 13 -10.09 -2.29 9.02
N TRP A 14 -9.30 -3.19 9.59
CA TRP A 14 -7.97 -3.57 9.10
C TRP A 14 -7.86 -5.08 8.93
N GLN A 15 -7.32 -5.51 7.79
CA GLN A 15 -6.86 -6.86 7.57
C GLN A 15 -5.44 -7.04 8.10
N VAL A 16 -5.21 -8.11 8.84
CA VAL A 16 -3.89 -8.51 9.33
C VAL A 16 -3.14 -9.25 8.24
N LEU A 17 -2.04 -8.68 7.76
CA LEU A 17 -1.22 -9.27 6.69
C LEU A 17 -0.09 -10.15 7.22
N ALA A 18 0.49 -9.78 8.35
CA ALA A 18 1.56 -10.51 9.01
C ALA A 18 1.59 -10.22 10.50
N ILE A 19 2.12 -11.17 11.26
CA ILE A 19 2.46 -11.01 12.68
C ILE A 19 3.88 -11.47 12.83
N GLU A 20 4.74 -10.61 13.35
CA GLU A 20 6.15 -10.89 13.55
C GLU A 20 6.46 -11.04 15.03
N ASP A 21 6.98 -12.21 15.38
CA ASP A 21 7.41 -12.61 16.72
C ASP A 21 6.38 -12.39 17.83
N GLY A 22 5.10 -12.25 17.47
CA GLY A 22 4.01 -11.89 18.39
C GLY A 22 4.05 -10.46 18.93
N ARG A 23 4.97 -9.60 18.45
CA ARG A 23 5.19 -8.25 18.99
C ARG A 23 4.64 -7.14 18.11
N ARG A 24 4.60 -7.36 16.81
CA ARG A 24 4.04 -6.40 15.85
C ARG A 24 3.23 -7.07 14.77
N ALA A 25 2.26 -6.34 14.25
CA ALA A 25 1.42 -6.80 13.14
C ALA A 25 1.44 -5.80 11.99
N LEU A 26 1.61 -6.27 10.76
CA LEU A 26 1.38 -5.47 9.57
C LEU A 26 -0.11 -5.50 9.26
N LEU A 27 -0.70 -4.32 9.22
CA LEU A 27 -2.11 -4.13 8.92
C LEU A 27 -2.26 -3.37 7.60
N ILE A 28 -3.33 -3.67 6.86
CA ILE A 28 -3.83 -2.85 5.76
C ILE A 28 -5.32 -2.64 5.97
N THR A 29 -5.84 -1.45 5.65
CA THR A 29 -7.30 -1.23 5.64
C THR A 29 -8.02 -2.32 4.83
N GLN A 30 -9.11 -2.88 5.36
CA GLN A 30 -9.84 -3.98 4.71
C GLN A 30 -10.31 -3.59 3.31
N ASP A 31 -10.92 -2.42 3.20
CA ASP A 31 -11.41 -1.83 1.96
C ASP A 31 -10.74 -0.48 1.68
N ILE A 32 -10.98 0.06 0.49
CA ILE A 32 -10.46 1.35 0.06
C ILE A 32 -11.16 2.46 0.84
N LEU A 33 -10.37 3.33 1.49
CA LEU A 33 -10.93 4.45 2.27
C LEU A 33 -11.44 5.58 1.39
N GLU A 34 -10.67 5.91 0.34
CA GLU A 34 -10.98 6.99 -0.58
C GLU A 34 -10.29 6.80 -1.93
N LEU A 35 -10.73 7.56 -2.93
CA LEU A 35 -10.08 7.66 -4.23
C LEU A 35 -9.24 8.93 -4.28
N ARG A 36 -7.92 8.78 -4.49
CA ARG A 36 -6.99 9.92 -4.52
C ARG A 36 -5.89 9.75 -5.56
N TRP A 37 -5.39 10.87 -6.06
CA TRP A 37 -4.19 10.89 -6.89
C TRP A 37 -2.93 10.61 -6.05
N TYR A 38 -1.89 10.11 -6.71
CA TYR A 38 -0.61 9.88 -6.06
C TYR A 38 0.09 11.22 -5.76
N HIS A 39 -0.02 12.16 -6.69
CA HIS A 39 0.51 13.52 -6.57
C HIS A 39 -0.46 14.54 -7.17
N THR A 40 -0.13 15.82 -7.07
CA THR A 40 -0.98 16.94 -7.54
C THR A 40 -0.72 17.37 -8.97
N ASN A 41 0.38 16.93 -9.57
CA ASN A 41 0.78 17.26 -10.95
C ASN A 41 1.17 15.99 -11.73
N PHE A 42 1.07 16.06 -13.05
CA PHE A 42 1.56 15.00 -13.94
C PHE A 42 3.04 15.19 -14.26
N GLU A 43 3.88 14.82 -13.30
CA GLU A 43 5.34 14.95 -13.38
C GLU A 43 6.04 13.72 -12.79
N ASP A 44 7.35 13.65 -12.96
CA ASP A 44 8.15 12.58 -12.39
C ASP A 44 8.21 12.76 -10.87
N ILE A 45 7.75 11.76 -10.12
CA ILE A 45 7.60 11.87 -8.66
C ILE A 45 7.88 10.53 -7.99
N THR A 46 8.43 10.59 -6.78
CA THR A 46 8.74 9.43 -5.93
C THR A 46 7.80 9.37 -4.73
N TRP A 47 7.76 8.25 -4.00
CA TRP A 47 6.99 8.16 -2.74
C TRP A 47 7.38 9.23 -1.73
N ALA A 48 8.69 9.48 -1.57
CA ALA A 48 9.22 10.46 -0.62
C ALA A 48 8.64 11.87 -0.78
N ASN A 49 8.36 12.26 -2.02
CA ASN A 49 7.93 13.62 -2.37
C ASN A 49 6.46 13.71 -2.79
N CYS A 50 5.73 12.60 -2.84
CA CYS A 50 4.37 12.60 -3.36
C CYS A 50 3.37 13.19 -2.36
N ALA A 51 2.28 13.76 -2.88
CA ALA A 51 1.27 14.41 -2.03
C ALA A 51 0.47 13.38 -1.22
N LEU A 52 0.36 12.14 -1.73
CA LEU A 52 -0.36 11.08 -1.06
C LEU A 52 0.33 10.64 0.23
N ARG A 53 1.67 10.56 0.26
CA ARG A 53 2.43 10.25 1.49
C ARG A 53 2.18 11.26 2.59
N HIS A 54 2.25 12.55 2.26
CA HIS A 54 1.91 13.65 3.18
C HIS A 54 0.48 13.53 3.69
N TYR A 55 -0.47 13.31 2.77
CA TYR A 55 -1.87 13.14 3.14
C TYR A 55 -2.09 12.00 4.15
N LEU A 56 -1.45 10.84 3.96
CA LEU A 56 -1.53 9.74 4.92
C LEU A 56 -1.02 10.15 6.30
N ASN A 57 0.15 10.77 6.38
CA ASN A 57 0.81 11.05 7.66
C ASN A 57 0.36 12.35 8.35
N GLU A 58 -0.23 13.29 7.61
CA GLU A 58 -0.66 14.58 8.16
C GLU A 58 -2.18 14.67 8.36
N ALA A 59 -2.98 13.97 7.55
CA ALA A 59 -4.43 13.95 7.68
C ALA A 59 -4.94 12.67 8.35
N ILE A 60 -4.64 11.50 7.79
CA ILE A 60 -5.17 10.23 8.32
C ILE A 60 -4.53 9.88 9.66
N TYR A 61 -3.20 9.92 9.76
CA TYR A 61 -2.50 9.61 11.00
C TYR A 61 -2.86 10.58 12.14
N THR A 62 -3.00 11.88 11.82
CA THR A 62 -3.35 12.89 12.83
C THR A 62 -4.73 12.66 13.45
N ALA A 63 -5.64 12.02 12.73
CA ALA A 63 -7.00 11.71 13.22
C ALA A 63 -7.03 10.63 14.32
N PHE A 64 -5.96 9.84 14.49
CA PHE A 64 -5.88 8.88 15.60
C PHE A 64 -5.70 9.59 16.94
N SER A 65 -6.28 9.01 17.99
CA SER A 65 -6.09 9.44 19.37
C SER A 65 -4.63 9.24 19.81
N GLN A 66 -4.23 9.90 20.91
CA GLN A 66 -2.87 9.74 21.44
C GLN A 66 -2.56 8.29 21.82
N GLY A 67 -3.52 7.57 22.43
CA GLY A 67 -3.36 6.17 22.78
C GLY A 67 -3.21 5.26 21.56
N GLU A 68 -3.91 5.54 20.48
CA GLU A 68 -3.75 4.80 19.21
C GLU A 68 -2.40 5.11 18.56
N LYS A 69 -2.01 6.39 18.48
CA LYS A 69 -0.71 6.80 17.93
C LYS A 69 0.45 6.13 18.66
N ALA A 70 0.37 6.00 19.98
CA ALA A 70 1.39 5.29 20.77
C ALA A 70 1.57 3.81 20.38
N ARG A 71 0.59 3.21 19.69
CA ARG A 71 0.67 1.84 19.17
C ARG A 71 1.05 1.76 17.70
N ILE A 72 0.97 2.86 16.94
CA ILE A 72 1.39 2.89 15.54
C ILE A 72 2.90 3.10 15.50
N MET A 73 3.61 2.14 14.93
CA MET A 73 5.06 2.22 14.82
C MET A 73 5.45 3.16 13.68
N GLU A 74 6.45 4.00 13.96
CA GLU A 74 7.21 4.66 12.91
C GLU A 74 8.21 3.65 12.31
N ILE A 75 8.17 3.46 10.99
CA ILE A 75 8.99 2.46 10.29
C ILE A 75 9.76 3.10 9.14
N THR A 76 10.87 2.47 8.75
CA THR A 76 11.59 2.84 7.51
C THR A 76 11.07 2.00 6.34
N ASN A 77 10.47 2.67 5.36
CA ASN A 77 10.06 2.09 4.09
C ASN A 77 11.22 2.16 3.09
N ARG A 78 11.68 0.99 2.63
CA ARG A 78 12.63 0.91 1.52
C ARG A 78 11.95 1.17 0.19
N ASN A 79 12.37 2.22 -0.52
CA ASN A 79 11.75 2.64 -1.78
C ASN A 79 12.55 2.13 -2.99
N ASP A 80 12.63 0.81 -3.13
CA ASP A 80 13.34 0.15 -4.21
C ASP A 80 12.79 0.53 -5.61
N ASN A 81 13.68 0.44 -6.59
CA ASN A 81 13.31 0.63 -8.00
C ASN A 81 12.28 -0.41 -8.45
N ASN A 82 11.46 -0.04 -9.44
CA ASN A 82 10.58 -1.02 -10.08
C ASN A 82 11.43 -2.14 -10.73
N PRO A 83 11.24 -3.43 -10.38
CA PRO A 83 12.12 -4.50 -10.85
C PRO A 83 11.99 -4.80 -12.34
N TRP A 84 10.90 -4.41 -13.00
CA TRP A 84 10.69 -4.67 -14.43
C TRP A 84 11.19 -3.55 -15.32
N PHE A 85 11.28 -2.33 -14.79
CA PHE A 85 11.54 -1.12 -15.57
C PHE A 85 12.73 -0.31 -15.06
N ASN A 86 13.29 -0.71 -13.92
CA ASN A 86 14.34 0.00 -13.20
C ASN A 86 14.00 1.50 -12.94
N THR A 87 12.71 1.84 -12.88
CA THR A 87 12.27 3.20 -12.55
C THR A 87 12.63 3.50 -11.10
N PRO A 88 13.32 4.61 -10.80
CA PRO A 88 13.74 4.93 -9.45
C PRO A 88 12.58 5.03 -8.45
N GLY A 89 12.67 4.30 -7.34
CA GLY A 89 11.69 4.41 -6.24
C GLY A 89 11.89 5.65 -5.37
N GLY A 90 13.10 6.20 -5.39
CA GLY A 90 13.49 7.39 -4.63
C GLY A 90 14.22 7.05 -3.33
N GLN A 91 14.33 8.03 -2.45
CA GLN A 91 14.92 7.84 -1.13
C GLN A 91 13.99 7.03 -0.23
N ASP A 92 14.57 6.26 0.69
CA ASP A 92 13.83 5.62 1.77
C ASP A 92 13.12 6.67 2.63
N THR A 93 11.98 6.29 3.18
CA THR A 93 11.14 7.19 4.00
C THR A 93 10.90 6.62 5.36
N THR A 94 10.68 7.50 6.33
CA THR A 94 10.20 7.12 7.66
C THR A 94 8.74 7.53 7.77
N ASP A 95 7.85 6.57 8.00
CA ASP A 95 6.39 6.74 7.92
C ASP A 95 5.67 6.01 9.05
N HIS A 96 4.53 6.57 9.51
CA HIS A 96 3.58 5.89 10.39
C HIS A 96 2.52 5.16 9.57
N LEU A 97 2.02 5.83 8.53
CA LEU A 97 1.09 5.27 7.54
C LEU A 97 1.74 5.30 6.15
N PHE A 98 1.58 4.20 5.42
CA PHE A 98 2.15 4.05 4.08
C PHE A 98 1.22 3.26 3.15
N LEU A 99 1.56 3.18 1.86
CA LEU A 99 0.99 2.18 0.96
C LEU A 99 1.98 1.05 0.79
N LEU A 100 1.51 -0.17 0.59
CA LEU A 100 2.40 -1.29 0.30
C LEU A 100 3.18 -1.07 -1.01
N SER A 101 4.38 -1.61 -1.08
CA SER A 101 5.21 -1.73 -2.28
C SER A 101 4.84 -2.97 -3.10
N LEU A 102 5.42 -3.08 -4.30
CA LEU A 102 5.35 -4.30 -5.11
C LEU A 102 5.85 -5.53 -4.35
N GLU A 103 6.99 -5.42 -3.66
CA GLU A 103 7.57 -6.52 -2.89
C GLU A 103 6.63 -6.95 -1.77
N GLU A 104 6.14 -5.99 -0.98
CA GLU A 104 5.25 -6.26 0.16
C GLU A 104 3.93 -6.89 -0.29
N VAL A 105 3.32 -6.42 -1.38
CA VAL A 105 2.09 -7.05 -1.90
C VAL A 105 2.35 -8.47 -2.42
N CYS A 106 3.49 -8.70 -3.07
CA CYS A 106 3.87 -10.03 -3.55
C CYS A 106 4.35 -10.97 -2.44
N GLN A 107 4.62 -10.47 -1.24
CA GLN A 107 4.99 -11.27 -0.07
C GLN A 107 3.77 -11.59 0.80
N TYR A 108 2.96 -10.57 1.11
CA TYR A 108 1.97 -10.68 2.18
C TYR A 108 0.64 -11.27 1.74
N PHE A 109 0.24 -11.10 0.48
CA PHE A 109 -0.99 -11.68 -0.07
C PHE A 109 -0.80 -13.09 -0.64
N GLY A 110 0.21 -13.81 -0.17
CA GLY A 110 0.70 -15.06 -0.76
C GLY A 110 1.94 -14.79 -1.62
N ASP A 111 2.73 -15.83 -1.87
CA ASP A 111 4.02 -15.69 -2.55
C ASP A 111 3.82 -15.51 -4.06
N SER A 112 4.11 -14.30 -4.52
CA SER A 112 4.19 -13.90 -5.93
C SER A 112 5.59 -13.35 -6.27
N ILE A 113 6.59 -13.53 -5.39
CA ILE A 113 7.91 -12.91 -5.51
C ILE A 113 8.65 -13.39 -6.76
N THR A 114 8.57 -14.68 -7.10
CA THR A 114 9.19 -15.20 -8.33
C THR A 114 8.64 -14.51 -9.57
N ASN A 115 7.33 -14.26 -9.64
CA ASN A 115 6.70 -13.54 -10.75
C ASN A 115 7.10 -12.07 -10.80
N LEU A 116 7.39 -11.45 -9.65
CA LEU A 116 7.89 -10.09 -9.58
C LEU A 116 9.36 -9.99 -10.02
N ARG A 117 10.20 -10.96 -9.66
CA ARG A 117 11.63 -10.97 -10.01
C ARG A 117 11.88 -11.44 -11.43
N ASN A 118 11.04 -12.32 -11.97
CA ASN A 118 11.12 -12.79 -13.35
C ASN A 118 9.84 -12.49 -14.09
N LYS A 119 9.88 -11.43 -14.90
CA LYS A 119 8.75 -11.03 -15.76
C LYS A 119 8.28 -12.18 -16.67
N GLY A 120 9.19 -13.03 -17.15
CA GLY A 120 8.85 -14.12 -18.06
C GLY A 120 8.01 -13.64 -19.27
N GLY A 121 6.92 -14.34 -19.57
CA GLY A 121 5.96 -13.96 -20.62
C GLY A 121 4.93 -12.90 -20.22
N GLN A 122 4.96 -12.39 -19.00
CA GLN A 122 3.98 -11.41 -18.51
C GLN A 122 4.18 -10.08 -19.22
N THR A 123 3.10 -9.44 -19.67
CA THR A 123 3.23 -8.17 -20.41
C THR A 123 3.45 -7.00 -19.45
N TRP A 124 2.50 -6.77 -18.53
CA TRP A 124 2.43 -5.56 -17.68
C TRP A 124 1.93 -5.78 -16.25
N ALA A 125 1.42 -6.97 -15.94
CA ALA A 125 0.87 -7.32 -14.65
C ALA A 125 1.23 -8.75 -14.24
N ILE A 126 1.22 -9.00 -12.94
CA ILE A 126 1.23 -10.35 -12.38
C ILE A 126 -0.20 -10.84 -12.19
N ASP A 127 -0.51 -11.94 -12.85
CA ASP A 127 -1.77 -12.65 -12.81
C ASP A 127 -1.48 -14.07 -12.29
N ASP A 128 -1.88 -14.35 -11.05
CA ASP A 128 -1.61 -15.62 -10.39
C ASP A 128 -2.69 -15.99 -9.35
N ASP A 129 -2.52 -17.15 -8.71
CA ASP A 129 -3.49 -17.72 -7.77
C ASP A 129 -3.76 -16.86 -6.52
N ASN A 130 -2.94 -15.82 -6.28
CA ASN A 130 -3.10 -14.91 -5.15
C ASN A 130 -3.99 -13.69 -5.48
N ASN A 131 -4.50 -13.58 -6.70
CA ASN A 131 -5.32 -12.46 -7.15
C ASN A 131 -6.50 -12.15 -6.21
N SER A 132 -7.30 -13.16 -5.85
CA SER A 132 -8.49 -12.98 -5.01
C SER A 132 -8.17 -12.36 -3.64
N LYS A 133 -6.99 -12.64 -3.09
CA LYS A 133 -6.53 -12.12 -1.79
C LYS A 133 -6.21 -10.62 -1.86
N ARG A 134 -5.85 -10.10 -3.04
CA ARG A 134 -5.48 -8.69 -3.25
C ARG A 134 -6.64 -7.78 -3.63
N GLN A 135 -7.84 -8.34 -3.85
CA GLN A 135 -9.01 -7.55 -4.20
C GLN A 135 -9.46 -6.69 -3.00
N ALA A 136 -10.00 -5.50 -3.29
CA ALA A 136 -10.56 -4.60 -2.30
C ALA A 136 -11.74 -3.85 -2.89
N ARG A 137 -12.68 -3.41 -2.05
CA ARG A 137 -13.86 -2.68 -2.50
C ARG A 137 -13.75 -1.20 -2.22
N TYR A 138 -14.42 -0.40 -3.04
CA TYR A 138 -14.75 0.98 -2.72
C TYR A 138 -16.27 1.13 -2.84
N GLY A 139 -16.94 1.38 -1.72
CA GLY A 139 -18.39 1.20 -1.63
C GLY A 139 -18.75 -0.28 -1.78
N GLY A 140 -19.63 -0.62 -2.73
CA GLY A 140 -20.09 -1.99 -2.94
C GLY A 140 -19.23 -2.83 -3.90
N ASP A 141 -18.38 -2.20 -4.70
CA ASP A 141 -17.76 -2.82 -5.88
C ASP A 141 -16.24 -2.99 -5.73
N PHE A 142 -15.70 -4.05 -6.35
CA PHE A 142 -14.26 -4.22 -6.45
C PHE A 142 -13.64 -3.10 -7.28
N HIS A 143 -12.60 -2.48 -6.74
CA HIS A 143 -11.92 -1.35 -7.35
C HIS A 143 -10.40 -1.55 -7.30
N TRP A 144 -9.69 -0.86 -8.19
CA TRP A 144 -8.23 -0.85 -8.19
C TRP A 144 -7.68 0.06 -7.08
N TRP A 145 -6.49 -0.25 -6.56
CA TRP A 145 -5.84 0.50 -5.48
C TRP A 145 -4.33 0.68 -5.70
N ARG A 146 -3.76 1.75 -5.15
CA ARG A 146 -2.39 2.22 -5.41
C ARG A 146 -1.36 1.56 -4.50
N LEU A 147 -0.14 1.41 -5.02
CA LEU A 147 1.07 1.06 -4.28
C LEU A 147 2.01 2.27 -4.20
N ARG A 148 2.98 2.22 -3.27
CA ARG A 148 4.04 3.24 -3.19
C ARG A 148 5.15 3.06 -4.24
N SER A 149 5.28 1.84 -4.79
CA SER A 149 6.31 1.57 -5.80
C SER A 149 6.04 2.33 -7.10
N PRO A 150 7.08 2.79 -7.80
CA PRO A 150 6.94 3.40 -9.12
C PRO A 150 6.47 2.37 -10.16
N GLY A 151 5.89 2.86 -11.26
CA GLY A 151 5.46 2.07 -12.41
C GLY A 151 6.53 1.99 -13.49
N TYR A 152 6.09 2.10 -14.75
CA TYR A 152 6.93 2.05 -15.96
C TYR A 152 7.89 3.23 -16.12
N TYR A 153 7.51 4.40 -15.63
CA TYR A 153 8.32 5.61 -15.57
C TYR A 153 7.84 6.50 -14.43
N GLY A 154 8.57 7.58 -14.12
CA GLY A 154 8.37 8.42 -12.93
C GLY A 154 6.98 9.08 -12.78
N ARG A 155 6.14 9.09 -13.83
CA ARG A 155 4.76 9.61 -13.79
C ARG A 155 3.71 8.52 -13.65
N THR A 156 4.13 7.30 -13.34
CA THR A 156 3.26 6.16 -13.06
C THR A 156 3.61 5.52 -11.73
N GLY A 157 2.62 5.07 -10.98
CA GLY A 157 2.77 4.30 -9.75
C GLY A 157 2.12 2.92 -9.91
N ALA A 158 2.78 1.88 -9.40
CA ALA A 158 2.25 0.53 -9.41
C ALA A 158 0.91 0.45 -8.65
N SER A 159 0.11 -0.56 -8.97
CA SER A 159 -1.25 -0.69 -8.42
C SER A 159 -1.72 -2.13 -8.48
N ILE A 160 -2.79 -2.44 -7.76
CA ILE A 160 -3.56 -3.67 -7.92
C ILE A 160 -4.83 -3.35 -8.69
N ASN A 161 -5.14 -4.11 -9.74
CA ASN A 161 -6.38 -3.90 -10.50
C ASN A 161 -7.61 -4.48 -9.75
N LYS A 162 -8.82 -4.24 -10.26
CA LYS A 162 -10.06 -4.76 -9.63
C LYS A 162 -10.15 -6.29 -9.56
N HIS A 163 -9.36 -7.01 -10.36
CA HIS A 163 -9.28 -8.47 -10.35
C HIS A 163 -8.17 -8.98 -9.42
N GLY A 164 -7.42 -8.10 -8.78
CA GLY A 164 -6.33 -8.47 -7.87
C GLY A 164 -4.98 -8.68 -8.54
N HIS A 165 -4.84 -8.40 -9.84
CA HIS A 165 -3.56 -8.56 -10.53
C HIS A 165 -2.61 -7.44 -10.10
N VAL A 166 -1.33 -7.78 -9.91
CA VAL A 166 -0.30 -6.79 -9.58
C VAL A 166 0.08 -6.04 -10.85
N TYR A 167 -0.48 -4.86 -11.08
CA TYR A 167 -0.21 -4.07 -12.27
C TYR A 167 1.10 -3.28 -12.10
N VAL A 168 2.20 -3.94 -12.44
CA VAL A 168 3.59 -3.45 -12.27
C VAL A 168 3.88 -2.25 -13.17
N ARG A 169 3.27 -2.18 -14.37
CA ARG A 169 3.36 -0.99 -15.24
C ARG A 169 2.79 0.27 -14.58
N GLY A 170 1.77 0.09 -13.75
CA GLY A 170 1.18 1.15 -12.96
C GLY A 170 0.24 2.09 -13.72
N ASN A 171 -0.41 2.93 -12.94
CA ASN A 171 -1.35 3.97 -13.38
C ASN A 171 -0.73 5.36 -13.20
N GLY A 172 -1.25 6.36 -13.92
CA GLY A 172 -0.79 7.74 -13.81
C GLY A 172 -0.80 8.26 -12.37
N VAL A 173 0.21 9.08 -12.03
CA VAL A 173 0.31 9.72 -10.71
C VAL A 173 -0.72 10.83 -10.51
N PHE A 174 -1.15 11.44 -11.62
CA PHE A 174 -2.14 12.49 -11.71
C PHE A 174 -2.76 12.50 -13.13
N GLY A 175 -3.95 13.07 -13.31
CA GLY A 175 -4.50 13.30 -14.65
C GLY A 175 -6.03 13.37 -14.71
N SER A 176 -6.54 13.17 -15.93
CA SER A 176 -7.95 13.06 -16.27
C SER A 176 -8.20 11.69 -16.92
N PRO A 177 -9.34 11.01 -16.69
CA PRO A 177 -10.50 11.42 -15.87
C PRO A 177 -10.23 11.42 -14.37
N ARG A 178 -11.14 12.01 -13.57
CA ARG A 178 -11.04 12.27 -12.12
C ARG A 178 -10.98 11.02 -11.22
N ASP A 179 -10.68 9.85 -11.77
CA ASP A 179 -10.69 8.61 -11.03
C ASP A 179 -9.34 8.41 -10.37
N GLY A 180 -9.17 9.11 -9.24
CA GLY A 180 -8.13 8.81 -8.28
C GLY A 180 -8.09 7.32 -7.97
N GLY A 181 -6.90 6.81 -7.65
CA GLY A 181 -6.77 5.39 -7.32
C GLY A 181 -7.19 5.12 -5.89
N GLY A 182 -7.66 3.90 -5.62
CA GLY A 182 -8.02 3.50 -4.27
C GLY A 182 -6.84 3.61 -3.31
N VAL A 183 -7.06 4.26 -2.17
CA VAL A 183 -6.09 4.39 -1.09
C VAL A 183 -6.39 3.32 -0.04
N ARG A 184 -5.44 2.40 0.15
CA ARG A 184 -5.45 1.43 1.24
C ARG A 184 -4.23 1.67 2.13
N PRO A 185 -4.34 2.50 3.17
CA PRO A 185 -3.25 2.69 4.12
C PRO A 185 -2.88 1.38 4.79
N ALA A 186 -1.59 1.23 5.07
CA ALA A 186 -0.98 0.17 5.85
C ALA A 186 -0.16 0.76 7.00
N LEU A 187 -0.01 -0.01 8.07
CA LEU A 187 0.75 0.36 9.26
C LEU A 187 1.29 -0.87 9.98
N TRP A 188 2.37 -0.67 10.74
CA TRP A 188 2.83 -1.65 11.73
C TRP A 188 2.28 -1.28 13.10
N LEU A 189 1.50 -2.19 13.68
CA LEU A 189 0.91 -2.05 15.00
C LEU A 189 1.80 -2.72 16.04
N ASN A 190 2.18 -1.99 17.08
CA ASN A 190 2.80 -2.53 18.27
C ASN A 190 1.76 -3.26 19.13
N LEU A 191 1.98 -4.55 19.36
CA LEU A 191 1.10 -5.42 20.16
C LEU A 191 1.48 -5.42 21.65
N GLU A 192 2.68 -4.95 22.00
CA GLU A 192 3.19 -4.90 23.38
C GLU A 192 2.90 -3.56 24.07
N ALA A 193 2.60 -2.51 23.31
CA ALA A 193 2.22 -1.21 23.85
C ALA A 193 0.96 -1.37 24.72
N GLN A 194 1.14 -1.25 26.05
CA GLN A 194 0.05 -1.37 27.02
C GLN A 194 -1.03 -0.33 26.71
N ILE A 195 -2.29 -0.76 26.74
CA ILE A 195 -3.43 0.15 26.81
C ILE A 195 -3.33 0.79 28.19
N LEU A 196 -2.82 2.03 28.25
CA LEU A 196 -2.92 2.80 29.49
C LEU A 196 -4.43 2.98 29.79
N PRO A 197 -4.87 2.60 31.01
CA PRO A 197 -6.29 2.66 31.39
C PRO A 197 -6.85 4.08 31.38
#